data_AF-A0A366LYI4-F1
#
_entry.id   AF-A0A366LYI4-F1
#
_cell.length_a   1.000
_cell.length_b   1.000
_cell.length_c   1.000
_cell.angle_alpha   90.00
_cell.angle_beta   90.00
_cell.angle_gamma   90.00
#
_symmetry.space_group_name_H-M   'P 1'
#
loop_
_entity.id
_entity.type
_entity.pdbx_description
1 polymer ?
#
loop_
_entity_poly.entity_id
_entity_poly.type
_entity_poly.pdbx_seq_one_letter_code
_entity_poly.pdbx_strand_id
1 'polypeptide(L)'
;MKRARWMAAALLLAAPLGCGIEAGGVADHGHAPVVSFEPTFITVYLLRGQRLAPARVSAASNTIEDIVTALFKASDRLPPGMDSDLRGFTLRDSQLSRYGQVARNDPDMPRGFRLHIFVVGEGELSRTAQAQLTCTTAGLRSREIWLVQITQMEPDGAPHPRGEYVCSDFRDLASPDTQLPP
;
A
#
# COMPACT_ATOMS: atom_id res chain seq x y z
N MET A 1 -82.96 -15.03 -13.39
CA MET A 1 -83.26 -16.31 -14.07
C MET A 1 -83.15 -16.12 -15.59
N LYS A 2 -82.41 -17.01 -16.28
CA LYS A 2 -82.27 -17.25 -17.75
C LYS A 2 -80.78 -17.55 -18.04
N ARG A 3 -80.30 -18.79 -17.87
CA ARG A 3 -80.29 -19.92 -18.82
C ARG A 3 -79.60 -19.62 -20.17
N ALA A 4 -78.35 -20.12 -20.26
CA ALA A 4 -77.78 -20.98 -21.29
C ALA A 4 -77.86 -20.58 -22.78
N ARG A 5 -76.68 -20.49 -23.41
CA ARG A 5 -76.37 -20.90 -24.81
C ARG A 5 -74.85 -20.80 -25.00
N TRP A 6 -74.11 -21.89 -24.81
CA TRP A 6 -73.73 -22.91 -25.80
C TRP A 6 -72.57 -22.47 -26.72
N MET A 7 -71.43 -23.12 -26.47
CA MET A 7 -70.43 -23.67 -27.41
C MET A 7 -70.16 -22.93 -28.72
N ALA A 8 -68.94 -22.40 -28.85
CA ALA A 8 -68.19 -22.44 -30.10
C ALA A 8 -66.67 -22.29 -29.83
N ALA A 9 -65.89 -23.22 -30.40
CA ALA A 9 -64.42 -23.23 -30.54
C ALA A 9 -63.61 -23.38 -29.23
N ALA A 10 -63.09 -24.53 -28.81
CA ALA A 10 -62.65 -25.72 -29.56
C ALA A 10 -61.70 -25.41 -30.74
N LEU A 11 -60.63 -24.63 -30.53
CA LEU A 11 -59.47 -24.63 -31.43
C LEU A 11 -58.19 -23.95 -30.85
N LEU A 12 -57.83 -24.18 -29.59
CA LEU A 12 -56.61 -23.58 -29.00
C LEU A 12 -55.67 -24.59 -28.31
N LEU A 13 -55.86 -25.89 -28.57
CA LEU A 13 -55.09 -26.98 -27.98
C LEU A 13 -54.27 -27.72 -29.05
N ALA A 14 -53.33 -27.04 -29.73
CA ALA A 14 -52.29 -27.71 -30.52
C ALA A 14 -51.20 -26.72 -31.01
N ALA A 15 -50.34 -26.26 -30.10
CA ALA A 15 -48.96 -25.93 -30.42
C ALA A 15 -48.20 -25.68 -29.12
N PRO A 16 -47.39 -26.64 -28.61
CA PRO A 16 -46.22 -26.22 -27.89
C PRO A 16 -45.32 -25.58 -28.96
N LEU A 17 -45.31 -24.25 -29.04
CA LEU A 17 -44.15 -23.52 -29.58
C LEU A 17 -43.00 -23.79 -28.60
N GLY A 18 -42.45 -25.00 -28.67
CA GLY A 18 -41.13 -25.29 -28.15
C GLY A 18 -40.17 -24.51 -29.01
N CYS A 19 -39.89 -23.26 -28.62
CA CYS A 19 -38.70 -22.56 -29.07
C CYS A 19 -37.52 -23.39 -28.59
N GLY A 20 -37.09 -24.33 -29.44
CA GLY A 20 -35.87 -25.11 -29.26
C GLY A 20 -34.71 -24.15 -29.34
N ILE A 21 -34.26 -23.64 -28.20
CA ILE A 21 -32.96 -23.02 -28.08
C ILE A 21 -31.98 -24.20 -28.10
N GLU A 22 -31.34 -24.45 -29.24
CA GLU A 22 -30.22 -25.38 -29.27
C GLU A 22 -29.18 -24.87 -28.26
N ALA A 23 -28.72 -25.77 -27.38
CA ALA A 23 -27.68 -25.43 -26.43
C ALA A 23 -26.43 -25.03 -27.22
N GLY A 24 -26.13 -23.73 -27.26
CA GLY A 24 -24.87 -23.23 -27.78
C GLY A 24 -23.74 -23.92 -27.03
N GLY A 25 -22.89 -24.65 -27.75
CA GLY A 25 -21.80 -25.40 -27.17
C GLY A 25 -20.97 -24.54 -26.23
N VAL A 26 -20.57 -25.10 -25.09
CA VAL A 26 -19.67 -24.44 -24.15
C VAL A 26 -18.28 -24.43 -24.79
N ALA A 27 -17.79 -23.26 -25.17
CA ALA A 27 -16.39 -23.09 -25.55
C ALA A 27 -15.54 -23.05 -24.27
N ASP A 28 -14.86 -24.15 -23.96
CA ASP A 28 -13.84 -24.17 -22.91
C ASP A 28 -12.61 -23.41 -23.42
N HIS A 29 -12.45 -22.16 -22.95
CA HIS A 29 -11.33 -21.30 -23.29
C HIS A 29 -10.05 -21.64 -22.50
N GLY A 30 -10.00 -22.81 -21.85
CA GLY A 30 -8.89 -23.25 -21.02
C GLY A 30 -8.99 -22.70 -19.60
N HIS A 31 -8.04 -23.09 -18.76
CA HIS A 31 -8.00 -22.63 -17.38
C HIS A 31 -7.78 -21.11 -17.34
N ALA A 32 -8.50 -20.43 -16.44
CA ALA A 32 -8.29 -19.02 -16.17
C ALA A 32 -6.79 -18.77 -15.93
N PRO A 33 -6.20 -17.69 -16.49
CA PRO A 33 -4.80 -17.39 -16.28
C PRO A 33 -4.56 -17.27 -14.77
N VAL A 34 -3.74 -18.17 -14.23
CA VAL A 34 -3.33 -18.11 -12.83
C VAL A 34 -2.28 -17.02 -12.73
N VAL A 35 -2.63 -15.89 -12.13
CA VAL A 35 -1.66 -14.83 -11.82
C VAL A 35 -0.74 -15.36 -10.72
N SER A 36 0.45 -15.85 -11.08
CA SER A 36 1.48 -16.21 -10.12
C SER A 36 2.19 -14.95 -9.64
N PHE A 37 1.89 -14.51 -8.42
CA PHE A 37 2.68 -13.48 -7.75
C PHE A 37 3.96 -14.11 -7.19
N GLU A 38 5.11 -13.79 -7.76
CA GLU A 38 6.36 -14.01 -7.06
C GLU A 38 6.45 -13.00 -5.90
N PRO A 39 6.60 -13.45 -4.64
CA PRO A 39 6.68 -12.55 -3.51
C PRO A 39 7.93 -11.67 -3.63
N THR A 40 7.74 -10.35 -3.70
CA THR A 40 8.85 -9.40 -3.66
C THR A 40 9.30 -9.24 -2.22
N PHE A 41 10.55 -9.61 -1.92
CA PHE A 41 11.12 -9.35 -0.60
C PHE A 41 11.85 -8.00 -0.59
N ILE A 42 11.59 -7.22 0.45
CA ILE A 42 12.21 -5.92 0.69
C ILE A 42 12.88 -5.90 2.06
N THR A 43 13.75 -4.92 2.27
CA THR A 43 14.32 -4.63 3.57
C THR A 43 13.56 -3.45 4.17
N VAL A 44 13.02 -3.63 5.36
CA VAL A 44 12.44 -2.56 6.18
C VAL A 44 13.25 -2.44 7.47
N TYR A 45 13.22 -1.28 8.11
CA TYR A 45 13.91 -1.06 9.38
C TYR A 45 12.90 -1.10 10.53
N LEU A 46 13.08 -2.08 11.42
CA LEU A 46 12.29 -2.28 12.64
C LEU A 46 13.19 -2.12 13.87
N LEU A 47 12.63 -2.27 15.06
CA LEU A 47 13.38 -2.18 16.29
C LEU A 47 13.83 -3.57 16.77
N ARG A 48 15.07 -3.66 17.26
CA ARG A 48 15.55 -4.78 18.07
C ARG A 48 16.22 -4.19 19.31
N GLY A 49 15.57 -4.35 20.46
CA GLY A 49 16.06 -3.74 21.70
C GLY A 49 16.22 -2.22 21.59
N GLN A 50 15.18 -1.52 21.10
CA GLN A 50 15.14 -0.06 20.92
C GLN A 50 16.11 0.52 19.88
N ARG A 51 16.75 -0.34 19.07
CA ARG A 51 17.65 0.08 17.98
C ARG A 51 17.13 -0.36 16.63
N LEU A 52 17.35 0.45 15.59
CA LEU A 52 17.03 0.12 14.22
C LEU A 52 17.86 -1.07 13.74
N ALA A 53 17.15 -2.09 13.25
CA ALA A 53 17.71 -3.28 12.64
C ALA A 53 16.93 -3.63 11.36
N PRO A 54 17.60 -4.11 10.30
CA PRO A 54 16.95 -4.52 9.08
C PRO A 54 16.13 -5.80 9.30
N ALA A 55 14.94 -5.82 8.73
CA ALA A 55 14.07 -6.99 8.64
C ALA A 55 13.74 -7.26 7.17
N ARG A 56 13.74 -8.53 6.77
CA ARG A 56 13.29 -8.95 5.44
C ARG A 56 11.79 -9.25 5.51
N VAL A 57 10.99 -8.55 4.70
CA VAL A 57 9.53 -8.71 4.68
C VAL A 57 9.03 -8.82 3.24
N SER A 58 7.87 -9.46 3.07
CA SER A 58 7.19 -9.52 1.77
C SER A 58 6.44 -8.22 1.49
N ALA A 59 6.56 -7.71 0.28
CA ALA A 59 5.78 -6.61 -0.27
C ALA A 59 5.11 -7.06 -1.59
N ALA A 60 4.07 -6.33 -1.99
CA ALA A 60 3.37 -6.62 -3.25
C ALA A 60 4.23 -6.31 -4.47
N SER A 61 5.01 -5.22 -4.40
CA SER A 61 6.00 -4.83 -5.42
C SER A 61 7.14 -4.01 -4.82
N ASN A 62 7.98 -3.42 -5.66
CA ASN A 62 9.06 -2.52 -5.29
C ASN A 62 8.68 -1.02 -5.36
N THR A 63 7.38 -0.69 -5.48
CA THR A 63 6.91 0.70 -5.45
C THR A 63 7.02 1.30 -4.05
N ILE A 64 7.10 2.64 -3.97
CA ILE A 64 7.17 3.35 -2.68
C ILE A 64 5.96 3.02 -1.81
N GLU A 65 4.76 3.10 -2.37
CA GLU A 65 3.51 2.85 -1.67
C GLU A 65 3.46 1.44 -1.07
N ASP A 66 3.84 0.42 -1.84
CA ASP A 66 3.87 -0.96 -1.37
C ASP A 66 4.92 -1.19 -0.28
N ILE A 67 6.03 -0.46 -0.33
CA ILE A 67 7.12 -0.58 0.65
C ILE A 67 6.73 0.08 1.98
N VAL A 68 6.16 1.28 1.94
CA VAL A 68 5.65 1.93 3.15
C VAL A 68 4.49 1.12 3.73
N THR A 69 3.59 0.61 2.89
CA THR A 69 2.52 -0.29 3.31
C THR A 69 3.07 -1.57 3.96
N ALA A 70 4.12 -2.17 3.40
CA ALA A 70 4.76 -3.36 3.96
C ALA A 70 5.41 -3.07 5.33
N LEU A 71 6.00 -1.89 5.53
CA LEU A 71 6.52 -1.46 6.84
C LEU A 71 5.42 -1.38 7.90
N PHE A 72 4.29 -0.77 7.59
CA PHE A 72 3.15 -0.72 8.53
C PHE A 72 2.61 -2.12 8.83
N LYS A 73 2.42 -2.95 7.80
CA LYS A 73 2.02 -4.37 7.99
C LYS A 73 3.01 -5.16 8.86
N ALA A 74 4.31 -4.95 8.66
CA ALA A 74 5.35 -5.58 9.46
C ALA A 74 5.39 -5.06 10.90
N SER A 75 4.96 -3.82 11.13
CA SER A 75 4.85 -3.21 12.47
C SER A 75 3.67 -3.80 13.27
N ASP A 76 2.58 -4.15 12.58
CA ASP A 76 1.45 -4.85 13.18
C ASP A 76 1.70 -6.35 13.36
N ARG A 77 2.43 -6.96 12.42
CA ARG A 77 2.78 -8.39 12.43
C ARG A 77 4.29 -8.56 12.46
N LEU A 78 4.84 -8.38 13.65
CA LEU A 78 6.28 -8.34 13.86
C LEU A 78 6.97 -9.66 13.51
N PRO A 79 8.10 -9.60 12.79
CA PRO A 79 9.03 -10.72 12.71
C PRO A 79 9.55 -11.09 14.12
N PRO A 80 9.93 -12.36 14.35
CA PRO A 80 10.44 -12.80 15.65
C PRO A 80 11.62 -11.97 16.16
N GLY A 81 11.54 -11.53 17.41
CA GLY A 81 12.59 -10.74 18.06
C GLY A 81 12.71 -9.29 17.56
N MET A 82 11.72 -8.81 16.81
CA MET A 82 11.59 -7.41 16.43
C MET A 82 10.46 -6.73 17.20
N ASP A 83 10.51 -5.41 17.26
CA ASP A 83 9.47 -4.52 17.77
C ASP A 83 9.26 -3.35 16.79
N SER A 84 8.23 -2.55 17.02
CA SER A 84 7.97 -1.36 16.21
C SER A 84 7.20 -0.30 17.01
N ASP A 85 7.70 0.93 16.94
CA ASP A 85 7.00 2.09 17.51
C ASP A 85 5.96 2.67 16.55
N LEU A 86 5.82 2.08 15.35
CA LEU A 86 4.72 2.37 14.42
C LEU A 86 3.45 1.59 14.75
N ARG A 87 3.45 0.73 15.78
CA ARG A 87 2.24 -0.01 16.18
C ARG A 87 1.15 0.97 16.62
N GLY A 88 -0.07 0.75 16.10
CA GLY A 88 -1.20 1.66 16.34
C GLY A 88 -1.24 2.88 15.41
N PHE A 89 -0.23 3.04 14.55
CA PHE A 89 -0.25 3.99 13.44
C PHE A 89 -0.54 3.27 12.12
N THR A 90 -1.11 4.00 11.17
CA THR A 90 -1.45 3.52 9.83
C THR A 90 -1.02 4.54 8.78
N LEU A 91 -0.69 4.04 7.58
CA LEU A 91 -0.47 4.90 6.41
C LEU A 91 -1.82 5.44 5.94
N ARG A 92 -1.95 6.76 5.86
CA ARG A 92 -3.10 7.41 5.21
C ARG A 92 -2.84 7.66 3.74
N ASP A 93 -1.66 8.22 3.43
CA ASP A 93 -1.25 8.56 2.07
C ASP A 93 0.27 8.70 1.98
N SER A 94 0.82 8.57 0.79
CA SER A 94 2.22 8.88 0.48
C SER A 94 2.36 9.57 -0.87
N GLN A 95 3.03 10.71 -0.89
CA GLN A 95 3.15 11.55 -2.08
C GLN A 95 4.61 11.80 -2.42
N LEU A 96 4.98 11.61 -3.69
CA LEU A 96 6.31 11.94 -4.18
C LEU A 96 6.28 13.31 -4.87
N SER A 97 7.14 14.22 -4.44
CA SER A 97 7.27 15.56 -5.01
C SER A 97 8.73 15.85 -5.36
N ARG A 98 9.00 16.77 -6.29
CA ARG A 98 10.37 17.19 -6.58
C ARG A 98 10.91 17.96 -5.38
N TYR A 99 12.15 17.64 -5.00
CA TYR A 99 12.91 18.37 -4.01
C TYR A 99 13.86 19.34 -4.73
N GLY A 100 13.92 20.60 -4.25
CA GLY A 100 14.60 21.71 -4.93
C GLY A 100 13.61 22.62 -5.67
N GLN A 101 13.81 23.94 -5.54
CA GLN A 101 12.96 24.96 -6.15
C GLN A 101 12.99 24.87 -7.69
N VAL A 102 11.92 25.36 -8.33
CA VAL A 102 11.80 25.49 -9.78
C VAL A 102 12.68 26.65 -10.27
N ALA A 103 14.00 26.56 -10.12
CA ALA A 103 14.89 27.40 -10.91
C ALA A 103 14.90 26.83 -12.33
N ARG A 104 14.13 27.45 -13.21
CA ARG A 104 14.03 27.06 -14.63
C ARG A 104 15.44 27.13 -15.24
N ASN A 105 16.07 25.97 -15.44
CA ASN A 105 17.38 25.76 -16.11
C ASN A 105 18.66 25.97 -15.28
N ASP A 106 18.71 25.55 -14.01
CA ASP A 106 20.01 25.34 -13.34
C ASP A 106 20.45 23.87 -13.47
N PRO A 107 21.48 23.55 -14.27
CA PRO A 107 21.98 22.18 -14.43
C PRO A 107 22.68 21.64 -13.18
N ASP A 108 23.14 22.51 -12.27
CA ASP A 108 23.83 22.16 -11.03
C ASP A 108 22.85 22.01 -9.85
N MET A 109 21.56 22.30 -10.07
CA MET A 109 20.55 22.17 -9.03
C MET A 109 20.35 20.70 -8.69
N PRO A 110 20.52 20.32 -7.41
CA PRO A 110 20.59 18.93 -7.04
C PRO A 110 19.15 18.36 -7.15
N ARG A 111 18.95 17.45 -8.12
CA ARG A 111 17.64 16.87 -8.48
C ARG A 111 17.35 15.66 -7.61
N GLY A 112 16.50 15.85 -6.60
CA GLY A 112 15.97 14.77 -5.78
C GLY A 112 14.45 14.78 -5.73
N PHE A 113 13.89 13.78 -5.05
CA PHE A 113 12.51 13.72 -4.64
C PHE A 113 12.39 13.86 -3.13
N ARG A 114 11.32 14.51 -2.71
CA ARG A 114 10.82 14.50 -1.36
C ARG A 114 9.64 13.53 -1.30
N LEU A 115 9.75 12.53 -0.44
CA LEU A 115 8.65 11.65 -0.11
C LEU A 115 7.89 12.23 1.09
N HIS A 116 6.63 12.58 0.91
CA HIS A 116 5.75 13.01 1.99
C HIS A 116 4.89 11.84 2.44
N ILE A 117 5.01 11.44 3.71
CA ILE A 117 4.23 10.36 4.32
C ILE A 117 3.22 10.98 5.29
N PHE A 118 1.95 10.63 5.09
CA PHE A 118 0.85 11.00 5.97
C PHE A 118 0.45 9.78 6.81
N VAL A 119 0.52 9.91 8.13
CA VAL A 119 0.18 8.83 9.05
C VAL A 119 -1.03 9.21 9.89
N VAL A 120 -1.80 8.24 10.34
CA VAL A 120 -2.89 8.40 11.31
C VAL A 120 -2.64 7.44 12.46
N GLY A 121 -2.86 7.87 13.70
CA GLY A 121 -2.74 7.03 14.89
C GLY A 121 -2.88 7.86 16.16
N GLU A 122 -3.16 7.17 17.27
CA GLU A 122 -3.25 7.81 18.58
C GLU A 122 -1.85 8.03 19.17
N GLY A 123 -1.70 9.13 19.92
CA GLY A 123 -0.43 9.49 20.54
C GLY A 123 0.56 10.14 19.59
N GLU A 124 1.74 10.47 20.09
CA GLU A 124 2.76 11.18 19.33
C GLU A 124 3.69 10.21 18.60
N LEU A 125 3.98 10.46 17.32
CA LEU A 125 5.03 9.73 16.60
C LEU A 125 6.39 9.91 17.29
N SER A 126 6.90 8.83 17.88
CA SER A 126 8.22 8.80 18.52
C SER A 126 9.36 9.02 17.51
N ARG A 127 10.55 9.35 18.01
CA ARG A 127 11.74 9.51 17.17
C ARG A 127 12.12 8.22 16.45
N THR A 128 12.02 7.09 17.13
CA THR A 128 12.22 5.73 16.59
C THR A 128 11.20 5.40 15.51
N ALA A 129 9.92 5.76 15.68
CA ALA A 129 8.90 5.59 14.64
C ALA A 129 9.21 6.43 13.38
N GLN A 130 9.60 7.70 13.56
CA GLN A 130 10.06 8.56 12.46
C GLN A 130 11.29 7.98 11.75
N ALA A 131 12.20 7.37 12.50
CA ALA A 131 13.40 6.73 11.96
C ALA A 131 13.07 5.45 11.18
N GLN A 132 12.12 4.63 11.64
CA GLN A 132 11.64 3.46 10.92
C GLN A 132 11.05 3.83 9.55
N LEU A 133 10.23 4.89 9.49
CA LEU A 133 9.68 5.45 8.24
C LEU A 133 10.79 5.96 7.32
N THR A 134 11.68 6.79 7.86
CA THR A 134 12.72 7.47 7.08
C THR A 134 13.76 6.51 6.54
N CYS A 135 14.29 5.60 7.36
CA CYS A 135 15.35 4.68 6.94
C CYS A 135 14.83 3.55 6.05
N THR A 136 13.58 3.11 6.22
CA THR A 136 12.98 2.15 5.28
C THR A 136 12.86 2.75 3.88
N THR A 137 12.45 4.01 3.78
CA THR A 137 12.28 4.69 2.49
C THR A 137 13.60 5.18 1.89
N ALA A 138 14.61 5.51 2.70
CA ALA A 138 15.96 5.78 2.22
C ALA A 138 16.65 4.52 1.66
N GLY A 139 16.29 3.32 2.14
CA GLY A 139 16.76 2.04 1.61
C GLY A 139 16.21 1.67 0.24
N LEU A 140 15.32 2.49 -0.32
CA LEU A 140 14.74 2.28 -1.64
C LEU A 140 15.80 2.38 -2.74
N ARG A 141 15.76 1.42 -3.67
CA ARG A 141 16.75 1.32 -4.75
C ARG A 141 16.74 2.51 -5.71
N SER A 142 15.72 3.36 -5.68
CA SER A 142 15.64 4.52 -6.56
C SER A 142 16.65 5.61 -6.22
N ARG A 143 17.28 5.67 -5.03
CA ARG A 143 18.32 6.66 -4.61
C ARG A 143 17.99 8.15 -4.83
N GLU A 144 16.82 8.45 -5.38
CA GLU A 144 16.39 9.79 -5.71
C GLU A 144 15.55 10.39 -4.57
N ILE A 145 15.09 9.58 -3.60
CA ILE A 145 14.43 10.13 -2.40
C ILE A 145 15.52 10.67 -1.48
N TRP A 146 15.58 11.98 -1.36
CA TRP A 146 16.60 12.67 -0.58
C TRP A 146 16.11 13.10 0.78
N LEU A 147 14.80 13.17 0.95
CA LEU A 147 14.18 13.68 2.15
C LEU A 147 12.81 13.04 2.34
N VAL A 148 12.50 12.73 3.59
CA VAL A 148 11.20 12.20 4.00
C VAL A 148 10.52 13.24 4.87
N GLN A 149 9.44 13.81 4.36
CA GLN A 149 8.56 14.67 5.14
C GLN A 149 7.50 13.80 5.81
N ILE A 150 7.30 13.98 7.12
CA ILE A 150 6.31 13.21 7.87
C ILE A 150 5.26 14.17 8.43
N THR A 151 3.99 13.86 8.16
CA THR A 151 2.85 14.55 8.76
C THR A 151 1.96 13.53 9.44
N GLN A 152 1.66 13.77 10.70
CA GLN A 152 0.62 13.02 11.41
C GLN A 152 -0.71 13.73 11.22
N MET A 153 -1.76 12.97 10.95
CA MET A 153 -3.11 13.47 10.80
C MET A 153 -3.87 13.16 12.08
N GLU A 154 -4.40 14.19 12.71
CA GLU A 154 -5.27 14.07 13.88
C GLU A 154 -6.61 13.40 13.50
N PRO A 155 -7.36 12.86 14.49
CA PRO A 155 -8.67 12.26 14.24
C PRO A 155 -9.69 13.20 13.57
N ASP A 156 -9.57 14.51 13.79
CA ASP A 156 -10.41 15.55 13.16
C ASP A 156 -9.97 15.89 11.71
N GLY A 157 -8.86 15.29 11.26
CA GLY A 157 -8.27 15.51 9.94
C GLY A 157 -7.26 16.66 9.88
N ALA A 158 -6.95 17.33 11.00
CA ALA A 158 -5.95 18.39 11.02
C ALA A 158 -4.52 17.82 10.83
N PRO A 159 -3.70 18.41 9.92
CA PRO A 159 -2.32 17.97 9.73
C PRO A 159 -1.40 18.55 10.81
N HIS A 160 -0.64 17.68 11.47
CA HIS A 160 0.48 18.02 12.35
C HIS A 160 1.82 17.60 11.71
N PRO A 161 2.56 18.54 11.09
CA PRO A 161 3.90 18.27 10.59
C PRO A 161 4.81 17.80 11.72
N ARG A 162 5.51 16.69 11.50
CA ARG A 162 6.50 16.15 12.43
C ARG A 162 7.89 16.65 12.09
N GLY A 163 8.20 16.74 10.80
CA GLY A 163 9.44 17.29 10.30
C GLY A 163 9.80 16.76 8.92
N GLU A 164 10.99 17.14 8.47
CA GLU A 164 11.65 16.62 7.28
C GLU A 164 12.95 15.96 7.72
N TYR A 165 13.19 14.72 7.27
CA TYR A 165 14.29 13.90 7.77
C TYR A 165 15.04 13.21 6.66
N VAL A 166 16.32 12.95 6.92
CA VAL A 166 17.16 12.01 6.18
C VAL A 166 17.57 10.86 7.09
N CYS A 167 17.83 9.68 6.55
CA CYS A 167 18.14 8.53 7.40
C CYS A 167 19.42 8.75 8.23
N SER A 168 20.35 9.58 7.73
CA SER A 168 21.52 10.00 8.47
C SER A 168 21.25 10.70 9.80
N ASP A 169 20.06 11.29 9.97
CA ASP A 169 19.66 11.97 11.21
C ASP A 169 19.43 10.98 12.37
N PHE A 170 19.36 9.68 12.04
CA PHE A 170 19.04 8.59 12.96
C PHE A 170 20.18 7.56 13.09
N ARG A 171 21.41 7.89 12.68
CA ARG A 171 22.56 6.96 12.77
C ARG A 171 22.83 6.48 14.20
N ASP A 172 22.53 7.30 15.20
CA ASP A 172 22.65 6.96 16.62
C ASP A 172 21.66 5.86 17.07
N LEU A 173 20.57 5.67 16.33
CA LEU A 173 19.58 4.62 16.60
C LEU A 173 19.96 3.27 15.97
N ALA A 174 21.02 3.20 15.16
CA ALA A 174 21.44 1.96 14.52
C ALA A 174 21.86 0.89 15.56
N SER A 175 21.48 -0.37 15.31
CA SER A 175 22.08 -1.49 16.04
C SER A 175 23.59 -1.57 15.72
N PRO A 176 24.45 -2.06 16.63
CA PRO A 176 25.90 -2.07 16.45
C PRO A 176 26.40 -2.62 15.10
N ASP A 177 25.72 -3.65 14.57
CA ASP A 177 26.10 -4.31 13.31
C ASP A 177 25.26 -3.86 12.09
N THR A 178 24.46 -2.79 12.23
CA THR A 178 23.60 -2.30 11.14
C THR A 178 24.19 -1.06 10.50
N GLN A 179 24.44 -1.16 9.20
CA GLN A 179 24.64 0.02 8.36
C GLN A 179 23.27 0.53 7.88
N LEU A 180 22.89 1.71 8.35
CA LEU A 180 21.70 2.40 7.85
C LEU A 180 21.94 2.92 6.42
N PRO A 181 20.89 3.08 5.60
CA PRO A 181 20.98 3.73 4.31
C PRO A 181 21.57 5.15 4.45
N PRO A 182 22.18 5.67 3.37
CA PRO A 182 22.83 6.97 3.40
C PRO A 182 21.93 8.11 3.89
#